data_AF-A0A224V4D7-F1
#
_entry.id   AF-A0A224V4D7-F1
#
_cell.length_a   1.000
_cell.length_b   1.000
_cell.length_c   1.000
_cell.angle_alpha   90.00
_cell.angle_beta   90.00
_cell.angle_gamma   90.00
#
_symmetry.space_group_name_H-M   'P 1'
#
loop_
_entity.id
_entity.type
_entity.pdbx_description
1 polymer ?
#
loop_
_entity_poly.entity_id
_entity_poly.type
_entity_poly.pdbx_seq_one_letter_code
_entity_poly.pdbx_strand_id
1 'polypeptide(L)'
;MNYVDYLTPVGKRVHGEYLQLNNLIESHIQKTSKSLDIHWKNVDGLIAINGTKIKTAVLDCKLGIIGVPQTPLHLLKKSLCNYPVLSYRQLKLVNSYLKIFEYRPFVYGGMGFAPLKASKKRNKSWICTTNIESVAEMNQPNTMEITFEQCSHPIQVQVSDYFLKERKREVSQVQRFHDAFHAQYEVASTDQFQNTYSQFKYGTFPEDPMHFEFFVLKETIRRTLEMLEYEYTDKMLVEMAKKQME
;
A
#
# COMPACT_ATOMS: atom_id res chain seq x y z
N MET A 1 22.53 -0.51 7.63
CA MET A 1 22.64 0.58 6.63
C MET A 1 22.20 1.89 7.27
N ASN A 2 22.74 3.03 6.85
CA ASN A 2 22.25 4.35 7.24
C ASN A 2 21.85 5.16 6.00
N TYR A 3 20.58 5.57 5.92
CA TYR A 3 20.07 6.33 4.77
C TYR A 3 20.69 7.72 4.63
N VAL A 4 21.15 8.33 5.72
CA VAL A 4 21.81 9.64 5.70
C VAL A 4 23.09 9.61 4.85
N ASP A 5 23.78 8.47 4.80
CA ASP A 5 25.03 8.33 4.04
C ASP A 5 24.87 8.52 2.54
N TYR A 6 23.65 8.33 2.04
CA TYR A 6 23.26 8.44 0.63
C TYR A 6 22.70 9.81 0.26
N LEU A 7 22.77 10.78 1.19
CA LEU A 7 22.41 12.16 0.96
C LEU A 7 23.60 12.97 0.44
N THR A 8 23.31 14.06 -0.25
CA THR A 8 24.30 15.09 -0.57
C THR A 8 24.87 15.72 0.70
N PRO A 9 26.02 16.42 0.64
CA PRO A 9 26.55 17.13 1.81
C PRO A 9 25.56 18.11 2.45
N VAL A 10 24.70 18.74 1.65
CA VAL A 10 23.62 19.61 2.14
C VAL A 10 22.58 18.80 2.91
N GLY A 11 22.13 17.67 2.35
CA GLY A 11 21.20 16.78 3.03
C GLY A 11 21.75 16.26 4.36
N LYS A 12 23.00 15.78 4.38
CA LYS A 12 23.64 15.31 5.63
C LYS A 12 23.61 16.35 6.75
N ARG A 13 23.85 17.64 6.42
CA ARG A 13 23.77 18.74 7.40
C ARG A 13 22.36 18.96 7.94
N VAL A 14 21.33 18.82 7.11
CA VAL A 14 19.93 19.03 7.52
C VAL A 14 19.41 17.86 8.36
N HIS A 15 19.76 16.64 7.99
CA HIS A 15 19.24 15.43 8.63
C HIS A 15 20.06 15.01 9.87
N GLY A 16 21.35 15.39 9.96
CA GLY A 16 22.20 15.05 11.10
C GLY A 16 22.45 13.54 11.17
N GLU A 17 22.08 12.90 12.28
CA GLU A 17 22.26 11.46 12.48
C GLU A 17 21.16 10.61 11.85
N TYR A 18 19.94 11.15 11.71
CA TYR A 18 18.73 10.41 11.32
C TYR A 18 18.05 11.01 10.10
N LEU A 19 17.55 10.14 9.21
CA LEU A 19 16.76 10.60 8.06
C LEU A 19 15.38 11.11 8.53
N GLN A 20 15.24 12.42 8.66
CA GLN A 20 13.96 13.11 8.88
C GLN A 20 13.10 13.19 7.62
N LEU A 21 12.06 12.35 7.48
CA LEU A 21 11.28 12.26 6.24
C LEU A 21 10.62 13.57 5.80
N ASN A 22 10.16 14.39 6.74
CA ASN A 22 9.47 15.64 6.44
C ASN A 22 10.39 16.73 5.89
N ASN A 23 11.70 16.62 6.13
CA ASN A 23 12.70 17.59 5.70
C ASN A 23 13.42 17.14 4.43
N LEU A 24 13.10 15.95 3.89
CA LEU A 24 13.72 15.44 2.68
C LEU A 24 13.21 16.19 1.44
N ILE A 25 14.14 16.84 0.73
CA ILE A 25 13.86 17.60 -0.50
C ILE A 25 14.78 17.18 -1.65
N GLU A 26 14.48 17.66 -2.85
CA GLU A 26 15.18 17.30 -4.09
C GLU A 26 16.71 17.50 -4.01
N SER A 27 17.18 18.60 -3.42
CA SER A 27 18.62 18.91 -3.29
C SER A 27 19.39 18.00 -2.33
N HIS A 28 18.69 17.22 -1.50
CA HIS A 28 19.31 16.28 -0.58
C HIS A 28 19.69 14.96 -1.24
N ILE A 29 19.12 14.67 -2.42
CA ILE A 29 19.22 13.35 -3.05
C ILE A 29 20.46 13.30 -3.95
N GLN A 30 21.41 12.42 -3.63
CA GLN A 30 22.64 12.29 -4.38
C GLN A 30 22.47 11.46 -5.67
N LYS A 31 21.76 10.33 -5.58
CA LYS A 31 21.59 9.38 -6.68
C LYS A 31 20.22 9.53 -7.32
N THR A 32 20.18 9.63 -8.64
CA THR A 32 18.93 9.72 -9.40
C THR A 32 18.86 8.68 -10.51
N SER A 33 17.65 8.27 -10.86
CA SER A 33 17.42 7.40 -12.02
C SER A 33 16.15 7.82 -12.77
N LYS A 34 16.20 7.80 -14.11
CA LYS A 34 15.03 8.04 -14.97
C LYS A 34 14.07 6.84 -14.96
N SER A 35 14.64 5.64 -14.87
CA SER A 35 13.93 4.37 -14.81
C SER A 35 14.63 3.48 -13.79
N LEU A 36 13.95 3.18 -12.70
CA LEU A 36 14.42 2.26 -11.68
C LEU A 36 13.63 0.97 -11.81
N ASP A 37 14.33 -0.15 -11.96
CA ASP A 37 13.75 -1.45 -11.67
C ASP A 37 13.75 -1.64 -10.16
N ILE A 38 12.57 -1.73 -9.56
CA ILE A 38 12.39 -1.67 -8.11
C ILE A 38 12.24 -3.10 -7.59
N HIS A 39 13.22 -3.53 -6.79
CA HIS A 39 13.08 -4.74 -5.99
C HIS A 39 12.23 -4.43 -4.76
N TRP A 40 10.92 -4.56 -4.91
CA TRP A 40 9.92 -4.12 -3.92
C TRP A 40 10.14 -4.65 -2.49
N LYS A 41 10.74 -5.83 -2.33
CA LYS A 41 11.08 -6.40 -1.01
C LYS A 41 12.11 -5.57 -0.24
N ASN A 42 12.95 -4.82 -0.94
CA ASN A 42 13.98 -3.98 -0.34
C ASN A 42 13.45 -2.57 -0.01
N VAL A 43 12.24 -2.22 -0.44
CA VAL A 43 11.75 -0.84 -0.32
C VAL A 43 11.14 -0.61 1.06
N ASP A 44 11.81 0.18 1.87
CA ASP A 44 11.32 0.60 3.19
C ASP A 44 10.37 1.80 3.11
N GLY A 45 10.49 2.61 2.05
CA GLY A 45 9.65 3.78 1.87
C GLY A 45 9.68 4.41 0.48
N LEU A 46 8.60 5.09 0.13
CA LEU A 46 8.46 5.92 -1.06
C LEU A 46 8.12 7.34 -0.62
N ILE A 47 9.11 8.22 -0.56
CA ILE A 47 8.92 9.56 -0.01
C ILE A 47 8.58 10.53 -1.13
N ALA A 48 7.41 11.17 -1.03
CA ALA A 48 7.02 12.17 -2.00
C ALA A 48 7.91 13.41 -1.88
N ILE A 49 8.50 13.83 -2.99
CA ILE A 49 9.34 15.02 -3.08
C ILE A 49 8.60 16.05 -3.94
N ASN A 50 8.51 17.28 -3.45
CA ASN A 50 7.95 18.41 -4.19
C ASN A 50 9.02 19.02 -5.13
N GLY A 51 9.64 18.18 -5.94
CA GLY A 51 10.68 18.56 -6.89
C GLY A 51 10.17 18.65 -8.32
N THR A 52 10.95 19.31 -9.17
CA THR A 52 10.62 19.42 -10.61
C THR A 52 11.12 18.21 -11.39
N LYS A 53 12.30 17.67 -11.04
CA LYS A 53 12.90 16.51 -11.71
C LYS A 53 12.69 15.24 -10.89
N ILE A 54 12.79 15.34 -9.57
CA ILE A 54 12.55 14.22 -8.64
C ILE A 54 11.18 14.38 -7.98
N LYS A 55 10.32 13.37 -8.12
CA LYS A 55 9.00 13.32 -7.48
C LYS A 55 8.90 12.29 -6.36
N THR A 56 9.80 11.30 -6.34
CA THR A 56 9.88 10.30 -5.28
C THR A 56 11.34 10.03 -4.92
N ALA A 57 11.64 9.96 -3.62
CA ALA A 57 12.83 9.31 -3.11
C ALA A 57 12.44 7.89 -2.67
N VAL A 58 13.02 6.88 -3.33
CA VAL A 58 12.87 5.47 -2.95
C VAL A 58 13.92 5.16 -1.90
N LEU A 59 13.48 4.72 -0.72
CA LEU A 59 14.34 4.22 0.34
C LEU A 59 14.46 2.71 0.15
N ASP A 60 15.61 2.26 -0.35
CA ASP A 60 15.91 0.86 -0.62
C ASP A 60 17.00 0.37 0.33
N CYS A 61 16.72 -0.71 1.08
CA CYS A 61 17.58 -1.24 2.13
C CYS A 61 18.94 -1.78 1.63
N LYS A 62 19.14 -1.91 0.31
CA LYS A 62 20.38 -2.34 -0.35
C LYS A 62 21.04 -1.21 -1.14
N LEU A 63 20.25 -0.36 -1.78
CA LEU A 63 20.75 0.67 -2.69
C LEU A 63 20.80 2.08 -2.09
N GLY A 64 20.26 2.26 -0.89
CA GLY A 64 20.15 3.53 -0.20
C GLY A 64 19.00 4.39 -0.73
N ILE A 65 19.24 5.69 -0.92
CA ILE A 65 18.23 6.64 -1.41
C ILE A 65 18.39 6.86 -2.92
N ILE A 66 17.32 6.62 -3.68
CA ILE A 66 17.29 6.87 -5.13
C ILE A 66 16.13 7.81 -5.49
N GLY A 67 16.45 8.95 -6.09
CA GLY A 67 15.46 9.88 -6.63
C GLY A 67 14.96 9.46 -8.01
N VAL A 68 13.64 9.48 -8.22
CA VAL A 68 13.00 9.14 -9.50
C VAL A 68 11.91 10.16 -9.89
N PRO A 69 11.63 10.35 -11.20
CA PRO A 69 10.66 11.35 -11.67
C PRO A 69 9.19 10.92 -11.54
N GLN A 70 8.93 9.65 -11.24
CA GLN A 70 7.58 9.12 -11.02
C GLN A 70 7.10 9.45 -9.60
N THR A 71 5.78 9.61 -9.41
CA THR A 71 5.19 9.80 -8.08
C THR A 71 5.07 8.46 -7.33
N PRO A 72 4.95 8.45 -5.99
CA PRO A 72 4.88 7.20 -5.23
C PRO A 72 3.71 6.32 -5.69
N LEU A 73 2.55 6.93 -5.96
CA LEU A 73 1.38 6.21 -6.45
C LEU A 73 1.57 5.65 -7.86
N HIS A 74 2.31 6.33 -8.73
CA HIS A 74 2.62 5.80 -10.06
C HIS A 74 3.51 4.55 -9.94
N LEU A 75 4.53 4.58 -9.07
CA LEU A 75 5.41 3.44 -8.82
C LEU A 75 4.61 2.24 -8.28
N LEU A 76 3.74 2.46 -7.28
CA LEU A 76 2.87 1.42 -6.72
C LEU A 76 1.88 0.86 -7.75
N LYS A 77 1.30 1.69 -8.62
CA LYS A 77 0.44 1.17 -9.70
C LYS A 77 1.22 0.36 -10.73
N LYS A 78 2.41 0.83 -11.09
CA LYS A 78 3.29 0.14 -12.05
C LYS A 78 3.72 -1.22 -11.51
N SER A 79 3.92 -1.37 -10.20
CA SER A 79 4.27 -2.67 -9.61
C SER A 79 3.18 -3.71 -9.85
N LEU A 80 1.91 -3.33 -9.79
CA LEU A 80 0.79 -4.24 -10.09
C LEU A 80 0.68 -4.60 -11.57
N CYS A 81 1.14 -3.74 -12.49
CA CYS A 81 1.14 -4.10 -13.92
C CYS A 81 2.02 -5.32 -14.22
N ASN A 82 3.00 -5.62 -13.37
CA ASN A 82 3.85 -6.79 -13.52
C ASN A 82 3.17 -8.09 -13.04
N TYR A 83 1.96 -8.01 -12.49
CA TYR A 83 1.30 -9.17 -11.87
C TYR A 83 -0.22 -9.19 -12.11
N PRO A 84 -0.77 -10.26 -12.72
CA PRO A 84 -2.13 -10.25 -13.23
C PRO A 84 -3.23 -10.45 -12.17
N VAL A 85 -2.89 -10.83 -10.93
CA VAL A 85 -3.91 -11.31 -9.98
C VAL A 85 -4.70 -10.18 -9.33
N LEU A 86 -4.06 -9.04 -9.01
CA LEU A 86 -4.73 -7.92 -8.35
C LEU A 86 -4.40 -6.58 -9.01
N SER A 87 -5.40 -6.02 -9.66
CA SER A 87 -5.34 -4.67 -10.20
C SER A 87 -5.43 -3.62 -9.08
N TYR A 88 -4.91 -2.41 -9.34
CA TYR A 88 -5.09 -1.27 -8.43
C TYR A 88 -6.57 -0.97 -8.14
N ARG A 89 -7.46 -1.28 -9.10
CA ARG A 89 -8.90 -1.11 -8.94
C ARG A 89 -9.47 -2.11 -7.93
N GLN A 90 -9.08 -3.38 -8.00
CA GLN A 90 -9.50 -4.39 -7.02
C GLN A 90 -8.99 -4.04 -5.62
N LEU A 91 -7.73 -3.65 -5.46
CA LEU A 91 -7.23 -3.19 -4.15
C LEU A 91 -8.05 -2.02 -3.59
N LYS A 92 -8.49 -1.09 -4.44
CA LYS A 92 -9.38 -0.01 -4.00
C LYS A 92 -10.75 -0.52 -3.53
N LEU A 93 -11.30 -1.55 -4.16
CA LEU A 93 -12.55 -2.18 -3.77
C LEU A 93 -12.40 -2.95 -2.46
N VAL A 94 -11.30 -3.70 -2.28
CA VAL A 94 -10.97 -4.37 -1.02
C VAL A 94 -10.90 -3.36 0.13
N ASN A 95 -10.17 -2.25 -0.07
CA ASN A 95 -10.11 -1.17 0.91
C ASN A 95 -11.50 -0.61 1.26
N SER A 96 -12.35 -0.39 0.24
CA SER A 96 -13.73 0.10 0.44
C SER A 96 -14.62 -0.91 1.16
N TYR A 97 -14.48 -2.20 0.85
CA TYR A 97 -15.19 -3.30 1.51
C TYR A 97 -14.81 -3.38 3.00
N LEU A 98 -13.52 -3.27 3.30
CA LEU A 98 -12.99 -3.19 4.67
C LEU A 98 -13.23 -1.83 5.35
N LYS A 99 -13.97 -0.92 4.70
CA LYS A 99 -14.30 0.43 5.19
C LYS A 99 -13.09 1.33 5.47
N ILE A 100 -11.97 1.08 4.79
CA ILE A 100 -10.76 1.90 4.85
C ILE A 100 -10.84 2.94 3.73
N PHE A 101 -11.25 4.17 4.06
CA PHE A 101 -11.46 5.22 3.05
C PHE A 101 -10.35 6.26 2.97
N GLU A 102 -9.75 6.61 4.11
CA GLU A 102 -8.81 7.72 4.20
C GLU A 102 -7.36 7.31 3.97
N TYR A 103 -6.84 6.28 4.61
CA TYR A 103 -5.42 5.92 4.53
C TYR A 103 -5.21 4.59 3.80
N ARG A 104 -5.94 4.41 2.69
CA ARG A 104 -5.98 3.17 1.90
C ARG A 104 -4.59 2.56 1.71
N PRO A 105 -4.25 1.48 2.43
CA PRO A 105 -3.01 0.78 2.22
C PRO A 105 -2.92 0.17 0.83
N PHE A 106 -1.69 -0.09 0.44
CA PHE A 106 -1.34 -0.85 -0.74
C PHE A 106 -0.65 -2.12 -0.27
N VAL A 107 -1.18 -3.27 -0.65
CA VAL A 107 -0.56 -4.56 -0.33
C VAL A 107 -0.32 -5.34 -1.60
N TYR A 108 0.85 -5.96 -1.71
CA TYR A 108 1.17 -6.84 -2.81
C TYR A 108 2.39 -7.73 -2.50
N GLY A 109 2.29 -9.03 -2.77
CA GLY A 109 3.44 -9.95 -2.67
C GLY A 109 4.10 -10.01 -1.29
N GLY A 110 3.29 -9.92 -0.23
CA GLY A 110 3.73 -9.85 1.17
C GLY A 110 4.22 -8.47 1.61
N MET A 111 4.30 -7.49 0.70
CA MET A 111 4.69 -6.12 1.03
C MET A 111 3.46 -5.27 1.31
N GLY A 112 3.47 -4.55 2.42
CA GLY A 112 2.38 -3.69 2.85
C GLY A 112 2.82 -2.25 3.06
N PHE A 113 2.35 -1.35 2.20
CA PHE A 113 2.63 0.07 2.25
C PHE A 113 1.45 0.86 2.78
N ALA A 114 1.71 1.72 3.77
CA ALA A 114 0.74 2.65 4.30
C ALA A 114 1.09 4.10 3.91
N PRO A 115 0.10 4.93 3.51
CA PRO A 115 0.33 6.33 3.24
C PRO A 115 0.46 7.12 4.56
N LEU A 116 1.43 8.03 4.62
CA LEU A 116 1.62 8.92 5.79
C LEU A 116 0.66 10.11 5.81
N LYS A 117 -0.19 10.27 4.79
CA LYS A 117 -1.18 11.35 4.66
C LYS A 117 -2.47 10.81 4.06
N ALA A 118 -3.60 11.48 4.35
CA ALA A 118 -4.91 11.08 3.89
C ALA A 118 -5.04 11.00 2.35
N SER A 119 -5.95 10.16 1.88
CA SER A 119 -6.00 9.71 0.48
C SER A 119 -6.37 10.80 -0.53
N LYS A 120 -6.96 11.90 -0.06
CA LYS A 120 -7.38 13.03 -0.88
C LYS A 120 -6.23 13.98 -1.25
N LYS A 121 -5.10 13.95 -0.54
CA LYS A 121 -3.95 14.84 -0.81
C LYS A 121 -3.17 14.40 -2.06
N ARG A 122 -2.67 15.35 -2.85
CA ARG A 122 -1.73 15.08 -3.97
C ARG A 122 -0.38 14.63 -3.41
N ASN A 123 0.29 13.68 -4.10
CA ASN A 123 1.60 13.10 -3.81
C ASN A 123 1.89 12.83 -2.33
N LYS A 124 1.75 11.57 -1.91
CA LYS A 124 1.90 11.15 -0.51
C LYS A 124 3.16 10.33 -0.36
N SER A 125 3.85 10.51 0.75
CA SER A 125 4.87 9.57 1.20
C SER A 125 4.21 8.30 1.72
N TRP A 126 4.83 7.16 1.46
CA TRP A 126 4.42 5.84 1.89
C TRP A 126 5.57 5.18 2.63
N ILE A 127 5.24 4.42 3.66
CA ILE A 127 6.20 3.58 4.39
C ILE A 127 5.80 2.12 4.25
N CYS A 128 6.78 1.24 4.11
CA CYS A 128 6.54 -0.18 4.18
C CYS A 128 6.36 -0.57 5.64
N THR A 129 5.12 -0.85 6.03
CA THR A 129 4.83 -1.25 7.41
C THR A 129 5.22 -2.69 7.72
N THR A 130 5.34 -3.55 6.69
CA THR A 130 5.79 -4.94 6.84
C THR A 130 7.24 -5.02 7.28
N ASN A 131 8.11 -4.15 6.73
CA ASN A 131 9.54 -4.15 7.05
C ASN A 131 9.88 -3.48 8.39
N ILE A 132 8.90 -2.94 9.13
CA ILE A 132 9.16 -2.24 10.40
C ILE A 132 9.47 -3.26 11.50
N GLU A 133 10.72 -3.26 11.94
CA GLU A 133 11.23 -4.08 13.04
C GLU A 133 10.84 -3.49 14.40
N SER A 134 11.12 -2.20 14.60
CA SER A 134 10.85 -1.53 15.87
C SER A 134 10.45 -0.06 15.67
N VAL A 135 9.81 0.48 16.70
CA VAL A 135 9.33 1.86 16.74
C VAL A 135 9.63 2.43 18.13
N ALA A 136 10.16 3.65 18.20
CA ALA A 136 10.38 4.37 19.45
C ALA A 136 9.76 5.77 19.39
N GLU A 137 9.15 6.21 20.48
CA GLU A 137 8.69 7.60 20.63
C GLU A 137 9.88 8.52 20.88
N MET A 138 9.86 9.69 20.26
CA MET A 138 10.83 10.73 20.53
C MET A 138 10.32 11.73 21.58
N ASN A 139 11.24 12.51 22.14
CA ASN A 139 10.92 13.64 23.01
C ASN A 139 10.05 14.72 22.32
N GLN A 140 10.01 14.73 20.98
CA GLN A 140 9.18 15.64 20.20
C GLN A 140 7.77 15.06 20.02
N PRO A 141 6.70 15.86 20.23
CA PRO A 141 5.34 15.38 20.11
C PRO A 141 5.03 14.95 18.66
N ASN A 142 4.39 13.80 18.51
CA ASN A 142 4.04 13.20 17.22
C ASN A 142 5.24 12.98 16.29
N THR A 143 6.38 12.56 16.84
CA THR A 143 7.53 12.10 16.07
C THR A 143 7.93 10.70 16.55
N MET A 144 7.98 9.76 15.60
CA MET A 144 8.43 8.39 15.83
C MET A 144 9.76 8.14 15.13
N GLU A 145 10.62 7.37 15.78
CA GLU A 145 11.75 6.68 15.15
C GLU A 145 11.29 5.30 14.70
N ILE A 146 11.56 4.99 13.43
CA ILE A 146 11.19 3.72 12.80
C ILE A 146 12.46 3.02 12.33
N THR A 147 12.70 1.82 12.85
CA THR A 147 13.76 0.92 12.40
C THR A 147 13.18 -0.15 11.48
N PHE A 148 13.85 -0.41 10.36
CA PHE A 148 13.44 -1.47 9.43
C PHE A 148 14.40 -2.66 9.54
N GLU A 149 13.90 -3.88 9.30
CA GLU A 149 14.64 -5.13 9.48
C GLU A 149 16.02 -5.18 8.81
N GLN A 150 16.18 -4.49 7.67
CA GLN A 150 17.43 -4.46 6.91
C GLN A 150 18.15 -3.11 6.98
N CYS A 151 17.66 -2.19 7.82
CA CYS A 151 18.23 -0.86 8.01
C CYS A 151 18.51 -0.61 9.49
N SER A 152 19.77 -0.80 9.88
CA SER A 152 20.26 -0.62 11.25
C SER A 152 20.13 0.79 11.84
N HIS A 153 19.89 1.83 11.04
CA HIS A 153 19.66 3.19 11.55
C HIS A 153 18.20 3.60 11.35
N PRO A 154 17.55 4.17 12.37
CA PRO A 154 16.15 4.55 12.26
C PRO A 154 15.97 5.79 11.39
N ILE A 155 14.75 5.94 10.89
CA ILE A 155 14.27 7.16 10.25
C ILE A 155 13.30 7.89 11.18
N GLN A 156 13.19 9.20 11.04
CA GLN A 156 12.27 10.02 11.82
C GLN A 156 11.05 10.39 10.99
N VAL A 157 9.87 10.11 11.54
CA VAL A 157 8.57 10.33 10.89
C VAL A 157 7.64 11.09 11.84
N GLN A 158 7.08 12.21 11.37
CA GLN A 158 6.15 13.00 12.18
C GLN A 158 4.74 12.41 12.15
N VAL A 159 4.54 11.35 12.94
CA VAL A 159 3.27 10.68 13.19
C VAL A 159 3.19 10.31 14.67
N SER A 160 1.99 9.97 15.17
CA SER A 160 1.85 9.38 16.50
C SER A 160 1.99 7.86 16.45
N ASP A 161 2.31 7.24 17.59
CA ASP A 161 2.30 5.78 17.76
C ASP A 161 0.93 5.20 17.39
N TYR A 162 -0.15 5.79 17.88
CA TYR A 162 -1.53 5.41 17.53
C TYR A 162 -1.75 5.40 16.01
N PHE A 163 -1.32 6.45 15.31
CA PHE A 163 -1.45 6.52 13.86
C PHE A 163 -0.72 5.35 13.20
N LEU A 164 0.52 5.08 13.60
CA LEU A 164 1.31 4.00 13.00
C LEU A 164 0.71 2.62 13.29
N LYS A 165 0.25 2.36 14.51
CA LYS A 165 -0.42 1.11 14.89
C LYS A 165 -1.68 0.86 14.06
N GLU A 166 -2.52 1.88 13.89
CA GLU A 166 -3.71 1.77 13.04
C GLU A 166 -3.34 1.50 11.58
N ARG A 167 -2.29 2.14 11.04
CA ARG A 167 -1.79 1.85 9.69
C ARG A 167 -1.25 0.42 9.54
N LYS A 168 -0.47 -0.10 10.51
CA LYS A 168 0.00 -1.50 10.50
C LYS A 168 -1.18 -2.47 10.54
N ARG A 169 -2.21 -2.18 11.35
CA ARG A 169 -3.43 -2.98 11.45
C ARG A 169 -4.20 -3.01 10.12
N GLU A 170 -4.45 -1.86 9.52
CA GLU A 170 -5.15 -1.74 8.23
C GLU A 170 -4.39 -2.50 7.13
N VAL A 171 -3.07 -2.32 7.04
CA VAL A 171 -2.23 -3.07 6.09
C VAL A 171 -2.38 -4.58 6.32
N SER A 172 -2.32 -5.03 7.58
CA SER A 172 -2.47 -6.45 7.91
C SER A 172 -3.84 -7.00 7.52
N GLN A 173 -4.91 -6.22 7.70
CA GLN A 173 -6.26 -6.60 7.28
C GLN A 173 -6.36 -6.74 5.76
N VAL A 174 -5.84 -5.77 5.00
CA VAL A 174 -5.86 -5.85 3.53
C VAL A 174 -4.96 -6.99 3.04
N GLN A 175 -3.82 -7.24 3.70
CA GLN A 175 -2.93 -8.36 3.36
C GLN A 175 -3.61 -9.72 3.59
N ARG A 176 -4.26 -9.93 4.74
CA ARG A 176 -5.03 -11.17 4.98
C ARG A 176 -6.14 -11.36 3.96
N PHE A 177 -6.85 -10.29 3.62
CA PHE A 177 -7.89 -10.33 2.59
C PHE A 177 -7.30 -10.74 1.23
N HIS A 178 -6.19 -10.11 0.85
CA HIS A 178 -5.45 -10.44 -0.36
C HIS A 178 -5.05 -11.92 -0.38
N ASP A 179 -4.51 -12.45 0.72
CA ASP A 179 -4.05 -13.84 0.82
C ASP A 179 -5.21 -14.84 0.78
N ALA A 180 -6.34 -14.52 1.44
CA ALA A 180 -7.56 -15.32 1.37
C ALA A 180 -8.11 -15.39 -0.07
N PHE A 181 -8.14 -14.24 -0.77
CA PHE A 181 -8.56 -14.16 -2.16
C PHE A 181 -7.66 -15.02 -3.06
N HIS A 182 -6.34 -14.86 -2.94
CA HIS A 182 -5.37 -15.66 -3.68
C HIS A 182 -5.53 -17.17 -3.43
N ALA A 183 -5.68 -17.58 -2.17
CA ALA A 183 -5.86 -18.98 -1.82
C ALA A 183 -7.14 -19.56 -2.44
N GLN A 184 -8.22 -18.78 -2.55
CA GLN A 184 -9.43 -19.23 -3.24
C GLN A 184 -9.23 -19.40 -4.75
N TYR A 185 -8.55 -18.47 -5.44
CA TYR A 185 -8.24 -18.64 -6.87
C TYR A 185 -7.35 -19.84 -7.14
N GLU A 186 -6.34 -20.08 -6.29
CA GLU A 186 -5.47 -21.24 -6.41
C GLU A 186 -6.27 -22.54 -6.32
N VAL A 187 -7.21 -22.62 -5.39
CA VAL A 187 -8.07 -23.81 -5.24
C VAL A 187 -9.03 -23.95 -6.41
N ALA A 188 -9.67 -22.87 -6.83
CA ALA A 188 -10.60 -22.86 -7.96
C ALA A 188 -9.92 -23.21 -9.29
N SER A 189 -8.61 -22.97 -9.42
CA SER A 189 -7.81 -23.28 -10.60
C SER A 189 -7.14 -24.65 -10.56
N THR A 190 -7.39 -25.46 -9.53
CA THR A 190 -6.83 -26.81 -9.39
C THR A 190 -7.94 -27.85 -9.19
N ASP A 191 -7.62 -29.13 -9.38
CA ASP A 191 -8.56 -30.25 -9.13
C ASP A 191 -9.03 -30.31 -7.67
N GLN A 192 -8.36 -29.60 -6.76
CA GLN A 192 -8.78 -29.45 -5.36
C GLN A 192 -10.13 -28.76 -5.21
N PHE A 193 -10.60 -28.01 -6.22
CA PHE A 193 -11.94 -27.44 -6.22
C PHE A 193 -13.04 -28.51 -6.14
N GLN A 194 -12.79 -29.72 -6.64
CA GLN A 194 -13.76 -30.83 -6.57
C GLN A 194 -13.85 -31.44 -5.17
N ASN A 195 -12.94 -31.08 -4.25
CA ASN A 195 -12.97 -31.55 -2.88
C ASN A 195 -13.89 -30.68 -2.00
N THR A 196 -14.98 -31.27 -1.52
CA THR A 196 -15.98 -30.61 -0.67
C THR A 196 -15.39 -30.04 0.63
N TYR A 197 -14.36 -30.69 1.19
CA TYR A 197 -13.66 -30.19 2.39
C TYR A 197 -12.85 -28.93 2.09
N SER A 198 -12.20 -28.86 0.92
CA SER A 198 -11.52 -27.66 0.46
C SER A 198 -12.52 -26.52 0.32
N GLN A 199 -13.61 -26.70 -0.43
CA GLN A 199 -14.67 -25.69 -0.58
C GLN A 199 -15.20 -25.17 0.77
N PHE A 200 -15.47 -26.07 1.72
CA PHE A 200 -15.88 -25.71 3.07
C PHE A 200 -14.82 -24.87 3.80
N LYS A 201 -13.56 -25.33 3.84
CA LYS A 201 -12.45 -24.64 4.50
C LYS A 201 -12.27 -23.22 3.95
N TYR A 202 -12.35 -23.05 2.64
CA TYR A 202 -12.20 -21.74 1.99
C TYR A 202 -13.43 -20.82 2.16
N GLY A 203 -14.63 -21.40 2.33
CA GLY A 203 -15.84 -20.67 2.74
C GLY A 203 -15.82 -20.18 4.19
N THR A 204 -14.89 -20.68 5.02
CA THR A 204 -14.75 -20.26 6.43
C THR A 204 -13.75 -19.13 6.66
N PHE A 205 -13.15 -18.56 5.60
CA PHE A 205 -12.26 -17.42 5.78
C PHE A 205 -13.00 -16.25 6.44
N PRO A 206 -12.44 -15.65 7.52
CA PRO A 206 -13.05 -14.51 8.19
C PRO A 206 -13.33 -13.33 7.24
N GLU A 207 -12.52 -13.21 6.19
CA GLU A 207 -12.60 -12.16 5.19
C GLU A 207 -13.71 -12.37 4.12
N ASP A 208 -14.38 -13.53 4.09
CA ASP A 208 -15.48 -13.91 3.17
C ASP A 208 -15.35 -13.35 1.73
N PRO A 209 -14.48 -13.94 0.90
CA PRO A 209 -14.26 -13.46 -0.46
C PRO A 209 -15.49 -13.58 -1.37
N MET A 210 -16.43 -14.49 -1.09
CA MET A 210 -17.68 -14.61 -1.87
C MET A 210 -18.59 -13.40 -1.64
N HIS A 211 -18.70 -12.94 -0.39
CA HIS A 211 -19.42 -11.71 -0.09
C HIS A 211 -18.70 -10.48 -0.68
N PHE A 212 -17.37 -10.51 -0.78
CA PHE A 212 -16.63 -9.49 -1.52
C PHE A 212 -16.91 -9.49 -3.02
N GLU A 213 -16.96 -10.65 -3.68
CA GLU A 213 -17.35 -10.74 -5.09
C GLU A 213 -18.75 -10.18 -5.32
N PHE A 214 -19.70 -10.51 -4.45
CA PHE A 214 -21.03 -9.90 -4.46
C PHE A 214 -20.97 -8.38 -4.32
N PHE A 215 -20.15 -7.87 -3.39
CA PHE A 215 -19.93 -6.43 -3.23
C PHE A 215 -19.33 -5.77 -4.49
N VAL A 216 -18.33 -6.41 -5.11
CA VAL A 216 -17.67 -5.92 -6.34
C VAL A 216 -18.65 -5.87 -7.51
N LEU A 217 -19.48 -6.91 -7.65
CA LEU A 217 -20.51 -6.99 -8.67
C LEU A 217 -21.55 -5.89 -8.45
N LYS A 218 -22.04 -5.73 -7.22
CA LYS A 218 -22.98 -4.66 -6.85
C LYS A 218 -22.42 -3.28 -7.19
N GLU A 219 -21.15 -3.02 -6.85
CA GLU A 219 -20.46 -1.76 -7.17
C GLU A 219 -20.27 -1.55 -8.68
N THR A 220 -20.09 -2.63 -9.44
CA THR A 220 -19.95 -2.57 -10.89
C THR A 220 -21.28 -2.23 -11.54
N ILE A 221 -22.37 -2.88 -11.14
CA ILE A 221 -23.73 -2.58 -11.60
C ILE A 221 -24.09 -1.13 -11.26
N ARG A 222 -23.86 -0.70 -10.01
CA ARG A 222 -24.10 0.69 -9.57
C ARG A 222 -23.45 1.71 -10.51
N ARG A 223 -22.16 1.55 -10.81
CA ARG A 223 -21.44 2.47 -11.70
C ARG A 223 -21.94 2.45 -13.13
N THR A 224 -22.33 1.28 -13.63
CA THR A 224 -22.93 1.16 -14.97
C THR A 224 -24.24 1.92 -15.04
N LEU A 225 -25.12 1.78 -14.04
CA LEU A 225 -26.38 2.53 -13.97
C LEU A 225 -26.14 4.05 -13.85
N GLU A 226 -25.16 4.48 -13.05
CA GLU A 226 -24.76 5.89 -12.97
C GLU A 226 -24.28 6.44 -14.32
N MET A 227 -23.48 5.67 -15.07
CA MET A 227 -23.02 6.07 -16.40
C MET A 227 -24.14 6.15 -17.44
N LEU A 228 -25.19 5.37 -17.25
CA LEU A 228 -26.39 5.36 -18.10
C LEU A 228 -27.46 6.35 -17.62
N GLU A 229 -27.16 7.14 -16.57
CA GLU A 229 -28.09 8.09 -15.94
C GLU A 229 -29.41 7.43 -15.49
N TYR A 230 -29.33 6.15 -15.09
CA TYR A 230 -30.49 5.36 -14.67
C TYR A 230 -30.70 5.49 -13.16
N GLU A 231 -31.93 5.78 -12.73
CA GLU A 231 -32.28 5.82 -11.30
C GLU A 231 -32.36 4.40 -10.72
N TYR A 232 -31.78 4.20 -9.53
CA TYR A 232 -31.73 2.89 -8.89
C TYR A 232 -31.91 2.99 -7.39
N THR A 233 -32.32 1.86 -6.79
CA THR A 233 -32.37 1.68 -5.34
C THR A 233 -31.37 0.60 -4.92
N ASP A 234 -30.93 0.59 -3.65
CA ASP A 234 -30.03 -0.46 -3.16
C ASP A 234 -30.65 -1.87 -3.28
N LYS A 235 -31.98 -1.98 -3.14
CA LYS A 235 -32.70 -3.24 -3.35
C LYS A 235 -32.57 -3.75 -4.79
N MET A 236 -32.71 -2.87 -5.78
CA MET A 236 -32.52 -3.23 -7.19
C MET A 236 -31.09 -3.71 -7.46
N LEU A 237 -30.08 -3.03 -6.88
CA LEU A 237 -28.68 -3.43 -7.03
C LEU A 237 -28.42 -4.83 -6.46
N VAL A 238 -29.02 -5.15 -5.30
CA VAL A 238 -28.91 -6.47 -4.67
C VAL A 238 -29.57 -7.55 -5.54
N GLU A 239 -30.78 -7.30 -6.05
CA GLU A 239 -31.48 -8.25 -6.92
C GLU A 239 -30.74 -8.49 -8.24
N MET A 240 -30.22 -7.44 -8.87
CA MET A 240 -29.42 -7.56 -10.10
C MET A 240 -28.12 -8.33 -9.87
N ALA A 241 -27.43 -8.08 -8.75
CA ALA A 241 -26.21 -8.80 -8.41
C ALA A 241 -26.47 -10.30 -8.15
N LYS A 242 -27.57 -10.64 -7.43
CA LYS A 242 -27.96 -12.04 -7.21
C LYS A 242 -28.24 -12.77 -8.51
N LYS A 243 -29.05 -12.17 -9.39
CA LYS A 243 -29.42 -12.74 -10.69
C LYS A 243 -28.22 -13.03 -11.60
N GLN A 244 -27.11 -12.31 -11.43
CA GLN A 244 -25.90 -12.50 -12.24
C GLN A 244 -24.91 -13.51 -11.62
N MET A 245 -25.11 -13.91 -10.36
CA MET A 245 -24.32 -14.96 -9.70
C MET A 245 -25.00 -16.34 -9.73
N GLU A 246 -26.27 -16.41 -10.11
CA GLU A 246 -27.03 -17.64 -10.42
C GLU A 246 -26.71 -18.16 -11.83
#